data_AF-A0AAE4YT81-F1
#
_entry.id   AF-A0AAE4YT81-F1
#
_cell.length_a   1.000
_cell.length_b   1.000
_cell.length_c   1.000
_cell.angle_alpha   90.00
_cell.angle_beta   90.00
_cell.angle_gamma   90.00
#
_symmetry.space_group_name_H-M   'P 1'
#
loop_
_entity.id
_entity.type
_entity.pdbx_description
1 polymer ?
#
loop_
_entity_poly.entity_id
_entity_poly.type
_entity_poly.pdbx_seq_one_letter_code
_entity_poly.pdbx_strand_id
1 'polypeptide(L)'
;MADKKKSVATTGILPFGASVAAEVLSKIGMPGGSLLASLVDAYQEKKRAEASELLIEEIAAGRHGPVNFDTDDVDPLIAVTLRFARAVEIGSSRENLKLLAQVIAGLKKNRALSGDAFMRWAGVLEQMTRDELVLIGIAYRAQKGYEISPVEGGVWPHIIQGLRNAGYSEGDISPLAGCVTRYGLLSLHTGFGGVTGYEPTGWLMELGELADLELVTNKND
;
A
#
# COMPACT_ATOMS: atom_id res chain seq x y z
N MET A 1 -6.78 -22.11 -57.83
CA MET A 1 -6.52 -22.67 -56.49
C MET A 1 -6.54 -21.52 -55.50
N ALA A 2 -7.53 -21.51 -54.62
CA ALA A 2 -7.84 -20.40 -53.74
C ALA A 2 -7.25 -20.67 -52.35
N ASP A 3 -6.38 -19.79 -51.88
CA ASP A 3 -5.89 -19.81 -50.50
C ASP A 3 -6.81 -18.99 -49.60
N LYS A 4 -7.53 -19.71 -48.74
CA LYS A 4 -8.38 -19.16 -47.67
C LYS A 4 -7.48 -18.56 -46.59
N LYS A 5 -7.40 -17.23 -46.52
CA LYS A 5 -7.01 -16.53 -45.29
C LYS A 5 -8.07 -16.80 -44.23
N LYS A 6 -7.73 -17.63 -43.23
CA LYS A 6 -8.53 -17.82 -42.02
C LYS A 6 -8.61 -16.49 -41.27
N SER A 7 -9.78 -15.89 -41.29
CA SER A 7 -10.24 -14.91 -40.32
C SER A 7 -10.18 -15.57 -38.94
N VAL A 8 -9.27 -15.12 -38.09
CA VAL A 8 -9.32 -15.39 -36.65
C VAL A 8 -10.17 -14.28 -36.06
N ALA A 9 -11.46 -14.57 -35.94
CA ALA A 9 -12.37 -13.77 -35.14
C ALA A 9 -12.03 -13.98 -33.66
N THR A 10 -11.25 -13.07 -33.08
CA THR A 10 -11.05 -13.01 -31.63
C THR A 10 -12.21 -12.23 -31.02
N THR A 11 -13.33 -12.89 -30.83
CA THR A 11 -14.45 -12.39 -30.01
C THR A 11 -14.07 -12.56 -28.54
N GLY A 12 -13.07 -11.81 -28.08
CA GLY A 12 -12.75 -11.68 -26.67
C GLY A 12 -13.62 -10.57 -26.09
N ILE A 13 -14.59 -10.94 -25.25
CA ILE A 13 -15.32 -9.97 -24.43
C ILE A 13 -14.27 -9.24 -23.59
N LEU A 14 -14.07 -7.95 -23.87
CA LEU A 14 -13.14 -7.13 -23.10
C LEU A 14 -13.54 -7.20 -21.63
N PRO A 15 -12.58 -7.35 -20.69
CA PRO A 15 -12.85 -7.14 -19.27
C PRO A 15 -13.59 -5.79 -19.11
N PHE A 16 -14.61 -5.73 -18.25
CA PHE A 16 -15.51 -4.56 -18.16
C PHE A 16 -14.77 -3.21 -18.05
N GLY A 17 -13.65 -3.17 -17.33
CA GLY A 17 -12.81 -1.96 -17.24
C GLY A 17 -12.15 -1.55 -18.56
N ALA A 18 -11.72 -2.52 -19.37
CA ALA A 18 -11.15 -2.28 -20.70
C ALA A 18 -12.23 -1.81 -21.69
N SER A 19 -13.48 -2.29 -21.59
CA SER A 19 -14.58 -1.79 -22.42
C SER A 19 -14.96 -0.35 -22.09
N VAL A 20 -14.97 0.03 -20.80
CA VAL A 20 -15.26 1.40 -20.36
C VAL A 20 -14.14 2.35 -20.77
N ALA A 21 -12.87 1.96 -20.58
CA ALA A 21 -11.72 2.74 -21.02
C ALA A 21 -11.72 2.94 -22.56
N ALA A 22 -12.03 1.89 -23.32
CA ALA A 22 -12.15 1.97 -24.77
C ALA A 22 -13.29 2.91 -25.21
N GLU A 23 -14.42 2.92 -24.51
CA GLU A 23 -15.54 3.83 -24.80
C GLU A 23 -15.18 5.30 -24.52
N VAL A 24 -14.51 5.60 -23.41
CA VAL A 24 -14.04 6.95 -23.08
C VAL A 24 -13.01 7.44 -24.10
N LEU A 25 -12.05 6.60 -24.46
CA LEU A 25 -10.99 6.94 -25.41
C LEU A 25 -11.52 7.11 -26.85
N SER A 26 -12.52 6.31 -27.23
CA SER A 26 -13.24 6.50 -28.50
C SER A 26 -14.01 7.83 -28.53
N LYS A 27 -14.59 8.27 -27.41
CA LYS A 27 -15.33 9.55 -27.32
C LYS A 27 -14.44 10.78 -27.41
N ILE A 28 -13.16 10.69 -27.04
CA ILE A 28 -12.18 11.77 -27.20
C ILE A 28 -11.42 11.72 -28.54
N GLY A 29 -11.88 10.89 -29.49
CA GLY A 29 -11.36 10.86 -30.87
C GLY A 29 -10.08 10.04 -31.05
N MET A 30 -9.72 9.18 -30.10
CA MET A 30 -8.56 8.29 -30.23
C MET A 30 -8.96 6.99 -30.95
N PRO A 31 -8.49 6.72 -32.18
CA PRO A 31 -8.87 5.53 -32.93
C PRO A 31 -8.12 4.29 -32.41
N GLY A 32 -8.85 3.21 -32.07
CA GLY A 32 -8.25 1.86 -31.93
C GLY A 32 -8.65 1.04 -30.72
N GLY A 33 -9.91 0.62 -30.61
CA GLY A 33 -10.38 -0.28 -29.54
C GLY A 33 -9.62 -1.63 -29.46
N SER A 34 -9.10 -2.16 -30.57
CA SER A 34 -8.26 -3.38 -30.57
C SER A 34 -6.82 -3.15 -30.12
N LEU A 35 -6.25 -1.97 -30.40
CA LEU A 35 -4.95 -1.54 -29.88
C LEU A 35 -5.04 -1.32 -28.37
N LEU A 36 -6.15 -0.78 -27.88
CA LEU A 36 -6.35 -0.54 -26.45
C LEU A 36 -6.41 -1.81 -25.61
N ALA A 37 -7.05 -2.87 -26.09
CA ALA A 37 -7.02 -4.16 -25.42
C ALA A 37 -5.58 -4.66 -25.24
N SER A 38 -4.81 -4.66 -26.32
CA SER A 38 -3.40 -5.08 -26.29
C SER A 38 -2.51 -4.16 -25.43
N LEU A 39 -2.80 -2.86 -25.37
CA LEU A 39 -2.07 -1.90 -24.54
C LEU A 39 -2.41 -2.06 -23.05
N VAL A 40 -3.68 -2.33 -22.73
CA VAL A 40 -4.12 -2.62 -21.36
C VAL A 40 -3.52 -3.93 -20.88
N ASP A 41 -3.53 -4.97 -21.71
CA ASP A 41 -2.92 -6.26 -21.38
C ASP A 41 -1.40 -6.11 -21.18
N ALA A 42 -0.70 -5.41 -22.09
CA ALA A 42 0.73 -5.13 -21.96
C ALA A 42 1.06 -4.27 -20.74
N TYR A 43 0.21 -3.29 -20.39
CA TYR A 43 0.36 -2.49 -19.19
C TYR A 43 0.18 -3.33 -17.91
N GLN A 44 -0.84 -4.21 -17.88
CA GLN A 44 -1.08 -5.11 -16.76
C GLN A 44 0.05 -6.13 -16.61
N GLU A 45 0.55 -6.69 -17.71
CA GLU A 45 1.67 -7.62 -17.72
C GLU A 45 2.95 -6.95 -17.22
N LYS A 46 3.25 -5.74 -17.71
CA LYS A 46 4.37 -4.93 -17.21
C LYS A 46 4.25 -4.66 -15.71
N LYS A 47 3.06 -4.22 -15.25
CA LYS A 47 2.82 -3.92 -13.82
C LYS A 47 2.95 -5.18 -12.95
N ARG A 48 2.52 -6.34 -13.44
CA ARG A 48 2.70 -7.65 -12.75
C ARG A 48 4.17 -8.04 -12.67
N ALA A 49 4.94 -7.84 -13.74
CA ALA A 49 6.38 -8.12 -13.76
C ALA A 49 7.11 -7.23 -12.75
N GLU A 50 6.88 -5.91 -12.79
CA GLU A 50 7.47 -4.94 -11.86
C GLU A 50 7.11 -5.24 -10.39
N ALA A 51 5.87 -5.64 -10.13
CA ALA A 51 5.43 -6.00 -8.78
C ALA A 51 6.04 -7.33 -8.30
N SER A 52 6.25 -8.29 -9.21
CA SER A 52 6.90 -9.56 -8.90
C SER A 52 8.38 -9.36 -8.57
N GLU A 53 9.08 -8.56 -9.36
CA GLU A 53 10.47 -8.16 -9.09
C GLU A 53 10.59 -7.47 -7.74
N LEU A 54 9.69 -6.50 -7.46
CA LEU A 54 9.65 -5.80 -6.18
C LEU A 54 9.41 -6.75 -4.99
N LEU A 55 8.49 -7.71 -5.13
CA LEU A 55 8.21 -8.69 -4.08
C LEU A 55 9.44 -9.57 -3.81
N ILE A 56 10.10 -10.05 -4.87
CA ILE A 56 11.32 -10.85 -4.76
C ILE A 56 12.45 -10.05 -4.11
N GLU A 57 12.62 -8.79 -4.50
CA GLU A 57 13.64 -7.88 -3.94
C GLU A 57 13.45 -7.69 -2.44
N GLU A 58 12.23 -7.37 -1.99
CA GLU A 58 11.93 -7.16 -0.56
C GLU A 58 12.04 -8.45 0.26
N ILE A 59 11.75 -9.61 -0.32
CA ILE A 59 11.94 -10.92 0.33
C ILE A 59 13.43 -11.28 0.44
N ALA A 60 14.21 -11.03 -0.61
CA ALA A 60 15.60 -11.47 -0.68
C ALA A 60 16.56 -10.54 0.07
N ALA A 61 16.31 -9.24 0.04
CA ALA A 61 17.26 -8.23 0.51
C ALA A 61 16.61 -7.10 1.33
N GLY A 62 15.29 -7.08 1.46
CA GLY A 62 14.55 -5.99 2.09
C GLY A 62 14.87 -5.76 3.57
N ARG A 63 14.07 -4.91 4.22
CA ARG A 63 14.30 -4.38 5.58
C ARG A 63 14.75 -5.42 6.62
N HIS A 64 14.20 -6.62 6.57
CA HIS A 64 14.42 -7.68 7.56
C HIS A 64 15.60 -8.62 7.25
N GLY A 65 16.35 -8.29 6.19
CA GLY A 65 17.31 -9.19 5.56
C GLY A 65 16.62 -10.33 4.81
N PRO A 66 17.41 -11.26 4.23
CA PRO A 66 16.85 -12.41 3.52
C PRO A 66 15.96 -13.25 4.44
N VAL A 67 14.73 -13.53 3.98
CA VAL A 67 13.84 -14.49 4.62
C VAL A 67 13.79 -15.78 3.81
N ASN A 68 13.98 -16.91 4.51
CA ASN A 68 13.88 -18.23 3.91
C ASN A 68 12.50 -18.81 4.21
N PHE A 69 11.84 -19.31 3.17
CA PHE A 69 10.60 -20.05 3.29
C PHE A 69 10.88 -21.56 3.31
N ASP A 70 10.20 -22.26 4.20
CA ASP A 70 10.26 -23.70 4.37
C ASP A 70 8.95 -24.35 3.87
N THR A 71 8.86 -25.68 3.96
CA THR A 71 7.70 -26.42 3.48
C THR A 71 6.41 -26.08 4.20
N ASP A 72 6.50 -25.64 5.46
CA ASP A 72 5.33 -25.33 6.28
C ASP A 72 4.76 -23.94 5.94
N ASP A 73 5.53 -23.11 5.23
CA ASP A 73 5.07 -21.80 4.76
C ASP A 73 4.34 -21.83 3.43
N VAL A 74 4.32 -22.95 2.70
CA VAL A 74 3.81 -22.99 1.31
C VAL A 74 2.37 -22.48 1.23
N ASP A 75 1.49 -22.98 2.09
CA ASP A 75 0.08 -22.59 2.10
C ASP A 75 -0.11 -21.11 2.51
N PRO A 76 0.46 -20.62 3.63
CA PRO A 76 0.47 -19.19 3.95
C PRO A 76 1.04 -18.31 2.84
N LEU A 77 2.14 -18.73 2.21
CA LEU A 77 2.82 -17.98 1.15
C LEU A 77 1.93 -17.85 -0.09
N ILE A 78 1.23 -18.92 -0.48
CA ILE A 78 0.24 -18.86 -1.57
C ILE A 78 -0.86 -17.86 -1.24
N ALA A 79 -1.42 -17.91 -0.03
CA ALA A 79 -2.50 -17.01 0.39
C ALA A 79 -2.08 -15.53 0.33
N VAL A 80 -0.91 -15.19 0.89
CA VAL A 80 -0.42 -13.80 0.89
C VAL A 80 -0.02 -13.32 -0.51
N THR A 81 0.55 -14.21 -1.33
CA THR A 81 0.95 -13.87 -2.71
C THR A 81 -0.27 -13.63 -3.60
N LEU A 82 -1.32 -14.45 -3.48
CA LEU A 82 -2.58 -14.22 -4.21
C LEU A 82 -3.23 -12.89 -3.80
N ARG A 83 -3.18 -12.56 -2.50
CA ARG A 83 -3.71 -11.30 -2.01
C ARG A 83 -2.88 -10.09 -2.47
N PHE A 84 -1.56 -10.22 -2.49
CA PHE A 84 -0.66 -9.22 -3.05
C PHE A 84 -0.92 -9.01 -4.55
N ALA A 85 -1.06 -10.09 -5.33
CA ALA A 85 -1.41 -10.01 -6.75
C ALA A 85 -2.73 -9.25 -6.96
N ARG A 86 -3.70 -9.42 -6.06
CA ARG A 86 -4.94 -8.64 -6.10
C ARG A 86 -4.71 -7.14 -5.90
N ALA A 87 -3.81 -6.74 -5.01
CA ALA A 87 -3.40 -5.34 -4.82
C ALA A 87 -2.81 -4.74 -6.12
N VAL A 88 -2.01 -5.54 -6.84
CA VAL A 88 -1.44 -5.16 -8.14
C VAL A 88 -2.54 -4.93 -9.18
N GLU A 89 -3.53 -5.84 -9.26
CA GLU A 89 -4.64 -5.76 -10.21
C GLU A 89 -5.55 -4.54 -10.00
N ILE A 90 -5.84 -4.19 -8.74
CA ILE A 90 -6.65 -3.00 -8.43
C ILE A 90 -5.86 -1.69 -8.62
N GLY A 91 -4.57 -1.80 -8.89
CA GLY A 91 -3.75 -0.67 -9.30
C GLY A 91 -3.09 0.09 -8.15
N SER A 92 -2.85 -0.53 -6.99
CA SER A 92 -2.11 0.09 -5.88
C SER A 92 -0.80 0.74 -6.32
N SER A 93 -0.39 1.80 -5.60
CA SER A 93 0.85 2.53 -5.87
C SER A 93 2.07 1.64 -5.59
N ARG A 94 3.23 2.03 -6.13
CA ARG A 94 4.48 1.28 -5.94
C ARG A 94 4.89 1.26 -4.46
N GLU A 95 4.69 2.35 -3.74
CA GLU A 95 5.00 2.50 -2.32
C GLU A 95 4.14 1.56 -1.47
N ASN A 96 2.83 1.49 -1.75
CA ASN A 96 1.93 0.62 -1.02
C ASN A 96 2.28 -0.86 -1.29
N LEU A 97 2.59 -1.21 -2.55
CA LEU A 97 3.06 -2.56 -2.90
C LEU A 97 4.39 -2.89 -2.20
N LYS A 98 5.32 -1.93 -2.12
CA LYS A 98 6.59 -2.10 -1.40
C LYS A 98 6.35 -2.42 0.07
N LEU A 99 5.50 -1.63 0.74
CA LEU A 99 5.11 -1.88 2.13
C LEU A 99 4.45 -3.25 2.31
N LEU A 100 3.56 -3.66 1.40
CA LEU A 100 2.94 -4.98 1.46
C LEU A 100 3.94 -6.13 1.31
N ALA A 101 4.91 -6.00 0.40
CA ALA A 101 5.98 -6.97 0.25
C ALA A 101 6.84 -7.06 1.53
N GLN A 102 7.13 -5.92 2.15
CA GLN A 102 7.83 -5.88 3.44
C GLN A 102 7.02 -6.54 4.57
N VAL A 103 5.69 -6.34 4.60
CA VAL A 103 4.83 -7.02 5.58
C VAL A 103 4.93 -8.55 5.43
N ILE A 104 4.97 -9.09 4.21
CA ILE A 104 5.15 -10.55 4.00
C ILE A 104 6.48 -11.00 4.63
N ALA A 105 7.57 -10.31 4.34
CA ALA A 105 8.89 -10.63 4.89
C ALA A 105 8.92 -10.50 6.42
N GLY A 106 8.34 -9.42 6.97
CA GLY A 106 8.25 -9.18 8.41
C GLY A 106 7.41 -10.24 9.14
N LEU A 107 6.29 -10.65 8.55
CA LEU A 107 5.44 -11.71 9.12
C LEU A 107 6.19 -13.05 9.16
N LYS A 108 6.92 -13.42 8.09
CA LYS A 108 7.78 -14.61 8.11
C LYS A 108 8.87 -14.50 9.16
N LYS A 109 9.56 -13.36 9.24
CA LYS A 109 10.62 -13.11 10.23
C LYS A 109 10.13 -13.30 11.66
N ASN A 110 8.91 -12.82 11.93
CA ASN A 110 8.29 -12.89 13.25
C ASN A 110 7.55 -14.21 13.52
N ARG A 111 7.68 -15.21 12.62
CA ARG A 111 6.97 -16.51 12.71
C ARG A 111 5.45 -16.37 12.84
N ALA A 112 4.90 -15.35 12.20
CA ALA A 112 3.48 -14.99 12.21
C ALA A 112 2.87 -15.00 10.81
N LEU A 113 3.54 -15.64 9.83
CA LEU A 113 3.06 -15.72 8.46
C LEU A 113 1.75 -16.51 8.39
N SER A 114 0.67 -15.79 8.15
CA SER A 114 -0.65 -16.36 7.88
C SER A 114 -1.43 -15.46 6.92
N GLY A 115 -2.41 -16.05 6.24
CA GLY A 115 -3.32 -15.29 5.38
C GLY A 115 -4.04 -14.19 6.16
N ASP A 116 -4.59 -14.51 7.32
CA ASP A 116 -5.36 -13.56 8.14
C ASP A 116 -4.52 -12.38 8.64
N ALA A 117 -3.29 -12.66 9.11
CA ALA A 117 -2.39 -11.61 9.57
C ALA A 117 -2.01 -10.65 8.44
N PHE A 118 -1.77 -11.17 7.24
CA PHE A 118 -1.50 -10.35 6.07
C PHE A 118 -2.73 -9.59 5.58
N MET A 119 -3.91 -10.21 5.56
CA MET A 119 -5.17 -9.62 5.05
C MET A 119 -5.53 -8.34 5.81
N ARG A 120 -5.29 -8.29 7.12
CA ARG A 120 -5.46 -7.08 7.94
C ARG A 120 -4.66 -5.92 7.36
N TRP A 121 -3.36 -6.12 7.10
CA TRP A 121 -2.48 -5.08 6.57
C TRP A 121 -2.75 -4.75 5.11
N ALA A 122 -3.10 -5.75 4.30
CA ALA A 122 -3.53 -5.57 2.91
C ALA A 122 -4.73 -4.63 2.81
N GLY A 123 -5.75 -4.84 3.65
CA GLY A 123 -6.94 -3.96 3.67
C GLY A 123 -6.62 -2.51 4.06
N VAL A 124 -5.61 -2.29 4.89
CA VAL A 124 -5.18 -0.95 5.31
C VAL A 124 -4.32 -0.30 4.23
N LEU A 125 -3.17 -0.90 3.90
CA LEU A 125 -2.16 -0.29 3.03
C LEU A 125 -2.64 -0.10 1.59
N GLU A 126 -3.54 -0.93 1.08
CA GLU A 126 -4.03 -0.76 -0.31
C GLU A 126 -4.84 0.50 -0.52
N GLN A 127 -5.52 0.98 0.52
CA GLN A 127 -6.41 2.13 0.45
C GLN A 127 -5.77 3.42 0.93
N MET A 128 -4.61 3.32 1.60
CA MET A 128 -3.91 4.50 2.10
C MET A 128 -3.40 5.35 0.96
N THR A 129 -3.74 6.63 1.05
CA THR A 129 -3.14 7.68 0.24
C THR A 129 -1.71 7.95 0.68
N ARG A 130 -0.97 8.63 -0.19
CA ARG A 130 0.40 9.08 0.08
C ARG A 130 0.50 9.93 1.35
N ASP A 131 -0.44 10.85 1.56
CA ASP A 131 -0.45 11.73 2.73
C ASP A 131 -0.69 10.95 4.03
N GLU A 132 -1.58 9.96 3.98
CA GLU A 132 -1.81 9.07 5.12
C GLU A 132 -0.56 8.23 5.42
N LEU A 133 0.18 7.78 4.39
CA LEU A 133 1.47 7.09 4.57
C LEU A 133 2.52 7.98 5.25
N VAL A 134 2.67 9.23 4.81
CA VAL A 134 3.58 10.20 5.43
C VAL A 134 3.21 10.41 6.90
N LEU A 135 1.92 10.58 7.19
CA LEU A 135 1.45 10.77 8.54
C LEU A 135 1.78 9.57 9.44
N ILE A 136 1.54 8.32 8.99
CA ILE A 136 1.83 7.15 9.83
C ILE A 136 3.33 6.94 10.03
N GLY A 137 4.16 7.28 9.06
CA GLY A 137 5.62 7.25 9.19
C GLY A 137 6.12 8.24 10.24
N ILE A 138 5.65 9.48 10.17
CA ILE A 138 5.95 10.52 11.17
C ILE A 138 5.44 10.12 12.55
N ALA A 139 4.22 9.59 12.63
CA ALA A 139 3.61 9.18 13.88
C ALA A 139 4.34 8.00 14.54
N TYR A 140 4.76 7.00 13.75
CA TYR A 140 5.59 5.90 14.22
C TYR A 140 6.93 6.40 14.77
N ARG A 141 7.63 7.27 14.03
CA ARG A 141 8.90 7.86 14.48
C ARG A 141 8.73 8.68 15.76
N ALA A 142 7.68 9.49 15.83
CA ALA A 142 7.38 10.31 17.01
C ALA A 142 7.11 9.44 18.24
N GLN A 143 6.37 8.33 18.08
CA GLN A 143 6.11 7.39 19.18
C GLN A 143 7.39 6.72 19.67
N LYS A 144 8.25 6.24 18.77
CA LYS A 144 9.55 5.67 19.14
C LYS A 144 10.42 6.65 19.91
N GLY A 145 10.44 7.92 19.48
CA GLY A 145 11.14 8.99 20.20
C GLY A 145 10.57 9.24 21.59
N TYR A 146 9.23 9.27 21.70
CA TYR A 146 8.53 9.47 22.96
C TYR A 146 8.73 8.32 23.95
N GLU A 147 8.78 7.07 23.50
CA GLU A 147 9.07 5.90 24.35
C GLU A 147 10.46 5.98 24.99
N ILE A 148 11.43 6.56 24.28
CA ILE A 148 12.80 6.74 24.78
C ILE A 148 12.90 7.93 25.74
N SER A 149 12.23 9.03 25.41
CA SER A 149 12.26 10.27 26.19
C SER A 149 10.88 10.91 26.22
N PRO A 150 10.01 10.50 27.16
CA PRO A 150 8.70 11.09 27.31
C PRO A 150 8.79 12.58 27.60
N VAL A 151 7.94 13.37 26.95
CA VAL A 151 7.85 14.83 27.18
C VAL A 151 6.44 15.23 27.60
N GLU A 152 6.32 16.40 28.22
CA GLU A 152 5.02 16.97 28.55
C GLU A 152 4.20 17.28 27.29
N GLY A 153 2.89 16.98 27.34
CA GLY A 153 1.97 17.18 26.21
C GLY A 153 1.79 15.97 25.29
N GLY A 154 2.48 14.84 25.57
CA GLY A 154 2.32 13.59 24.84
C GLY A 154 2.99 13.59 23.46
N VAL A 155 2.64 12.61 22.63
CA VAL A 155 3.25 12.41 21.30
C VAL A 155 2.69 13.35 20.23
N TRP A 156 1.45 13.82 20.38
CA TRP A 156 0.74 14.60 19.37
C TRP A 156 1.45 15.90 18.91
N PRO A 157 2.05 16.72 19.81
CA PRO A 157 2.83 17.89 19.40
C PRO A 157 4.00 17.56 18.46
N HIS A 158 4.64 16.39 18.64
CA HIS A 158 5.72 15.94 17.78
C HIS A 158 5.23 15.51 16.40
N ILE A 159 4.04 14.90 16.33
CA ILE A 159 3.40 14.53 15.07
C ILE A 159 3.05 15.79 14.27
N ILE A 160 2.46 16.80 14.91
CA ILE A 160 2.18 18.10 14.30
C ILE A 160 3.47 18.72 13.75
N GLN A 161 4.51 18.79 14.58
CA GLN A 161 5.77 19.40 14.16
C GLN A 161 6.43 18.65 12.99
N GLY A 162 6.37 17.31 12.99
CA GLY A 162 6.86 16.49 11.88
C GLY A 162 6.11 16.76 10.58
N LEU A 163 4.77 16.83 10.63
CA LEU A 163 3.94 17.12 9.47
C LEU A 163 4.13 18.55 8.95
N ARG A 164 4.30 19.54 9.82
CA ARG A 164 4.67 20.90 9.41
C ARG A 164 6.00 20.92 8.66
N ASN A 165 7.00 20.19 9.17
CA ASN A 165 8.30 20.09 8.51
C ASN A 165 8.21 19.41 7.13
N ALA A 166 7.26 18.47 6.97
CA ALA A 166 6.96 17.82 5.69
C ALA A 166 6.11 18.68 4.72
N GLY A 167 5.70 19.89 5.13
CA GLY A 167 4.98 20.86 4.29
C GLY A 167 3.46 20.81 4.40
N TYR A 168 2.91 20.18 5.44
CA TYR A 168 1.46 20.17 5.70
C TYR A 168 1.03 21.43 6.45
N SER A 169 -0.17 21.93 6.12
CA SER A 169 -0.77 23.07 6.82
C SER A 169 -1.48 22.60 8.08
N GLU A 170 -1.60 23.48 9.07
CA GLU A 170 -2.34 23.21 10.32
C GLU A 170 -3.77 22.71 10.08
N GLY A 171 -4.44 23.25 9.07
CA GLY A 171 -5.81 22.88 8.73
C GLY A 171 -5.94 21.46 8.19
N ASP A 172 -4.87 20.90 7.63
CA ASP A 172 -4.88 19.59 6.97
C ASP A 172 -4.51 18.45 7.94
N ILE A 173 -3.74 18.74 8.99
CA ILE A 173 -3.15 17.74 9.90
C ILE A 173 -4.24 16.95 10.65
N SER A 174 -5.19 17.64 11.30
CA SER A 174 -6.24 16.97 12.07
C SER A 174 -7.21 16.17 11.20
N PRO A 175 -7.70 16.68 10.05
CA PRO A 175 -8.47 15.87 9.11
C PRO A 175 -7.72 14.61 8.64
N LEU A 176 -6.43 14.76 8.30
CA LEU A 176 -5.60 13.63 7.86
C LEU A 176 -5.44 12.58 8.97
N ALA A 177 -5.18 13.01 10.21
CA ALA A 177 -5.13 12.12 11.36
C ALA A 177 -6.48 11.41 11.58
N GLY A 178 -7.59 12.15 11.43
CA GLY A 178 -8.95 11.61 11.44
C GLY A 178 -9.16 10.49 10.43
N CYS A 179 -8.68 10.65 9.18
CA CYS A 179 -8.75 9.58 8.18
C CYS A 179 -8.05 8.31 8.66
N VAL A 180 -6.86 8.43 9.26
CA VAL A 180 -6.06 7.29 9.70
C VAL A 180 -6.66 6.55 10.91
N THR A 181 -7.48 7.22 11.73
CA THR A 181 -8.18 6.55 12.84
C THR A 181 -9.12 5.42 12.38
N ARG A 182 -9.67 5.50 11.17
CA ARG A 182 -10.56 4.45 10.62
C ARG A 182 -9.85 3.11 10.43
N TYR A 183 -8.54 3.14 10.28
CA TYR A 183 -7.69 1.95 10.14
C TYR A 183 -7.22 1.42 11.50
N GLY A 184 -7.56 2.10 12.60
CA GLY A 184 -7.12 1.75 13.95
C GLY A 184 -5.65 2.05 14.21
N LEU A 185 -4.95 2.77 13.32
CA LEU A 185 -3.53 3.11 13.47
C LEU A 185 -3.31 4.32 14.40
N LEU A 186 -4.30 5.21 14.49
CA LEU A 186 -4.35 6.30 15.48
C LEU A 186 -5.62 6.18 16.32
N SER A 187 -5.56 6.60 17.57
CA SER A 187 -6.71 6.77 18.46
C SER A 187 -6.86 8.23 18.90
N LEU A 188 -8.09 8.64 19.20
CA LEU A 188 -8.36 9.96 19.75
C LEU A 188 -7.89 10.03 21.20
N HIS A 189 -7.11 11.07 21.52
CA HIS A 189 -6.78 11.41 22.90
C HIS A 189 -7.78 12.44 23.41
N THR A 190 -8.49 12.12 24.48
CA THR A 190 -9.51 12.99 25.08
C THR A 190 -8.99 13.62 26.37
N GLY A 191 -9.21 14.92 26.51
CA GLY A 191 -8.84 15.69 27.68
C GLY A 191 -9.99 16.59 28.12
N PHE A 192 -9.72 17.51 29.05
CA PHE A 192 -10.72 18.46 29.50
C PHE A 192 -11.17 19.34 28.32
N GLY A 193 -12.45 19.27 27.96
CA GLY A 193 -13.01 20.02 26.82
C GLY A 193 -13.12 19.25 25.49
N GLY A 194 -12.76 17.97 25.43
CA GLY A 194 -13.02 17.11 24.27
C GLY A 194 -11.77 16.43 23.70
N VAL A 195 -11.72 16.27 22.38
CA VAL A 195 -10.55 15.71 21.68
C VAL A 195 -9.41 16.72 21.72
N THR A 196 -8.27 16.31 22.27
CA THR A 196 -7.08 17.14 22.47
C THR A 196 -5.91 16.73 21.56
N GLY A 197 -6.00 15.57 20.91
CA GLY A 197 -5.01 15.12 19.95
C GLY A 197 -5.25 13.69 19.46
N TYR A 198 -4.23 13.12 18.82
CA TYR A 198 -4.22 11.75 18.33
C TYR A 198 -2.96 11.03 18.85
N GLU A 199 -3.12 9.74 19.14
CA GLU A 199 -2.04 8.88 19.64
C GLU A 199 -1.86 7.66 18.74
N PRO A 200 -0.61 7.28 18.41
CA PRO A 200 -0.24 6.00 17.82
C PRO A 200 -0.77 4.83 18.63
N THR A 201 -1.44 3.89 17.96
CA THR A 201 -1.92 2.67 18.60
C THR A 201 -0.86 1.57 18.53
N GLY A 202 -1.07 0.48 19.29
CA GLY A 202 -0.26 -0.73 19.14
C GLY A 202 -0.27 -1.31 17.73
N TRP A 203 -1.32 -1.07 16.93
CA TRP A 203 -1.36 -1.51 15.53
C TRP A 203 -0.42 -0.71 14.64
N LEU A 204 -0.28 0.61 14.87
CA LEU A 204 0.73 1.37 14.15
C LEU A 204 2.14 0.89 14.49
N MET A 205 2.39 0.58 15.76
CA MET A 205 3.67 0.07 16.19
C MET A 205 3.96 -1.30 15.57
N GLU A 206 2.99 -2.21 15.60
CA GLU A 206 3.09 -3.53 14.97
C GLU A 206 3.38 -3.42 13.47
N LEU A 207 2.66 -2.54 12.76
CA LEU A 207 2.90 -2.30 11.34
C LEU A 207 4.30 -1.75 11.08
N GLY A 208 4.78 -0.84 11.92
CA GLY A 208 6.13 -0.27 11.82
C GLY A 208 7.27 -1.25 12.12
N GLU A 209 7.00 -2.31 12.89
CA GLU A 209 7.92 -3.44 13.03
C GLU A 209 7.90 -4.36 11.80
N LEU A 210 6.81 -4.40 11.04
CA LEU A 210 6.68 -5.25 9.86
C LEU A 210 7.18 -4.59 8.57
N ALA A 211 7.00 -3.28 8.40
CA ALA A 211 7.33 -2.55 7.17
C ALA A 211 7.89 -1.15 7.45
N ASP A 212 8.76 -0.66 6.57
CA ASP A 212 9.42 0.65 6.68
C ASP A 212 8.44 1.79 6.40
N LEU A 213 7.73 2.23 7.43
CA LEU A 213 6.75 3.33 7.32
C LEU A 213 7.40 4.68 7.05
N GLU A 214 8.73 4.78 7.19
CA GLU A 214 9.46 6.01 6.95
C GLU A 214 9.94 6.12 5.50
N LEU A 215 9.53 5.20 4.61
CA LEU A 215 9.81 5.23 3.17
C LEU A 215 9.27 6.49 2.47
N VAL A 216 8.14 7.04 2.93
CA VAL A 216 7.52 8.23 2.35
C VAL A 216 7.68 9.39 3.32
N THR A 217 8.54 10.35 2.99
CA THR A 217 9.01 11.34 3.96
C THR A 217 8.45 12.75 3.80
N ASN A 218 8.15 13.19 2.57
CA ASN A 218 7.69 14.55 2.31
C ASN A 218 6.31 14.59 1.66
N LYS A 219 5.73 15.78 1.48
CA LYS A 219 4.49 15.98 0.69
C LYS A 219 4.68 15.91 -0.84
N ASN A 220 5.91 16.11 -1.32
CA ASN A 220 6.21 16.31 -2.75
C ASN A 220 7.07 15.21 -3.41
N ASP A 221 7.49 14.19 -2.67
CA ASP A 221 8.21 13.02 -3.22
C ASP A 221 7.31 12.15 -4.10
#